data_AF-A0A931JXV4-F1
#
_entry.id   AF-A0A931JXV4-F1
#
_cell.length_a   1.000
_cell.length_b   1.000
_cell.length_c   1.000
_cell.angle_alpha   90.00
_cell.angle_beta   90.00
_cell.angle_gamma   90.00
#
_symmetry.space_group_name_H-M   'P 1'
#
loop_
_entity.id
_entity.type
_entity.pdbx_description
1 polymer ?
#
loop_
_entity_poly.entity_id
_entity_poly.type
_entity_poly.pdbx_seq_one_letter_code
_entity_poly.pdbx_strand_id
1 'polypeptide(L)'
;MKYVLMTAAALTALVGETAFAQSRSVDMSGIVVDWSGDVEGDGEFSAAAIDVNGTFGGNLVLSGAAIDARAVVGGRLTADGGAIDFAGNVTGEAEFNAGAVEIEGDFGSDVEINAGAADIQRGSTFAGDVEIAAGALDFSGQVEGRLMAEVGDAEFDGVAMGPIEINAERRRGMFNRRDRSEVTIAGRIEAGGSVCAHEVIFENGASVSGTLTVTADEAPDYPSGFDSSNVRFVERDGEECR
;
A
#
# COMPACT_ATOMS: atom_id res chain seq x y z
N MET A 1 -4.81 41.19 -76.40
CA MET A 1 -5.67 40.00 -76.60
C MET A 1 -5.19 38.95 -75.60
N LYS A 2 -5.98 38.61 -74.57
CA LYS A 2 -6.82 37.38 -74.52
C LYS A 2 -5.93 36.12 -74.73
N TYR A 3 -5.79 35.13 -73.85
CA TYR A 3 -6.50 34.62 -72.68
C TYR A 3 -5.67 33.41 -72.14
N VAL A 4 -5.79 33.05 -70.85
CA VAL A 4 -5.87 31.65 -70.35
C VAL A 4 -4.54 30.83 -70.34
N LEU A 5 -4.13 30.00 -69.35
CA LEU A 5 -4.81 29.04 -68.46
C LEU A 5 -4.05 28.91 -67.12
N MET A 6 -4.80 28.81 -66.02
CA MET A 6 -4.36 28.21 -64.74
C MET A 6 -4.14 26.70 -64.90
N THR A 7 -3.15 26.14 -64.20
CA THR A 7 -3.23 24.75 -63.71
C THR A 7 -2.50 24.66 -62.37
N ALA A 8 -3.30 24.54 -61.30
CA ALA A 8 -2.84 24.22 -59.97
C ALA A 8 -2.67 22.70 -59.87
N ALA A 9 -1.50 22.23 -59.45
CA ALA A 9 -1.30 20.84 -59.04
C ALA A 9 -1.32 20.80 -57.51
N ALA A 10 -2.43 20.35 -56.94
CA ALA A 10 -2.53 20.02 -55.52
C ALA A 10 -1.84 18.66 -55.30
N LEU A 11 -0.72 18.68 -54.57
CA LEU A 11 -0.08 17.47 -54.08
C LEU A 11 -0.77 17.09 -52.75
N THR A 12 -1.69 16.13 -52.80
CA THR A 12 -2.34 15.60 -51.58
C THR A 12 -1.40 14.58 -50.93
N ALA A 13 -0.91 14.89 -49.73
CA ALA A 13 -0.13 13.98 -48.91
C ALA A 13 -1.05 12.86 -48.37
N LEU A 14 -0.78 11.62 -48.74
CA LEU A 14 -1.32 10.43 -48.07
C LEU A 14 -0.42 10.13 -46.88
N VAL A 15 -0.73 10.71 -45.72
CA VAL A 15 -0.20 10.22 -44.45
C VAL A 15 -1.13 9.09 -44.03
N GLY A 16 -0.71 7.86 -44.30
CA GLY A 16 -1.37 6.68 -43.75
C GLY A 16 -1.02 6.61 -42.27
N GLU A 17 -1.88 7.15 -41.42
CA GLU A 17 -1.84 6.87 -39.99
C GLU A 17 -2.23 5.41 -39.80
N THR A 18 -1.24 4.56 -39.51
CA THR A 18 -1.49 3.28 -38.87
C THR A 18 -1.95 3.59 -37.44
N ALA A 19 -3.25 3.81 -37.27
CA ALA A 19 -3.89 3.74 -35.96
C ALA A 19 -3.75 2.27 -35.50
N PHE A 20 -2.69 1.99 -34.76
CA PHE A 20 -2.68 0.83 -33.88
C PHE A 20 -3.89 0.99 -32.98
N ALA A 21 -4.87 0.09 -33.11
CA ALA A 21 -5.96 -0.01 -32.18
C ALA A 21 -5.36 -0.37 -30.81
N GLN A 22 -5.01 0.63 -30.02
CA GLN A 22 -4.65 0.41 -28.62
C GLN A 22 -5.91 -0.11 -27.92
N SER A 23 -5.76 -1.22 -27.18
CA SER A 23 -6.87 -1.84 -26.49
C SER A 23 -7.41 -0.86 -25.46
N ARG A 24 -8.69 -0.50 -25.57
CA ARG A 24 -9.35 0.39 -24.60
C ARG A 24 -9.46 -0.27 -23.22
N SER A 25 -9.61 -1.58 -23.17
CA SER A 25 -9.62 -2.37 -21.94
C SER A 25 -9.10 -3.77 -22.25
N VAL A 26 -8.56 -4.46 -21.27
CA VAL A 26 -8.08 -5.84 -21.41
C VAL A 26 -8.71 -6.69 -20.32
N ASP A 27 -9.26 -7.83 -20.70
CA ASP A 27 -9.78 -8.86 -19.81
C ASP A 27 -9.11 -10.18 -20.19
N MET A 28 -8.43 -10.83 -19.24
CA MET A 28 -7.87 -12.15 -19.42
C MET A 28 -8.16 -13.06 -18.23
N SER A 29 -8.54 -14.29 -18.54
CA SER A 29 -8.68 -15.35 -17.55
C SER A 29 -8.00 -16.64 -17.98
N GLY A 30 -7.47 -17.40 -17.02
CA GLY A 30 -6.75 -18.63 -17.32
C GLY A 30 -6.15 -19.33 -16.09
N ILE A 31 -5.27 -20.29 -16.34
CA ILE A 31 -4.44 -20.87 -15.26
C ILE A 31 -3.25 -19.95 -14.99
N VAL A 32 -2.64 -19.46 -16.06
CA VAL A 32 -1.55 -18.48 -16.04
C VAL A 32 -1.95 -17.32 -16.94
N VAL A 33 -1.79 -16.11 -16.44
CA VAL A 33 -1.84 -14.87 -17.20
C VAL A 33 -0.45 -14.25 -17.14
N ASP A 34 0.08 -13.92 -18.30
CA ASP A 34 1.31 -13.17 -18.50
C ASP A 34 0.95 -12.04 -19.45
N TRP A 35 0.95 -10.81 -18.93
CA TRP A 35 0.59 -9.62 -19.69
C TRP A 35 1.68 -8.57 -19.61
N SER A 36 2.06 -8.04 -20.77
CA SER A 36 2.87 -6.84 -20.85
C SER A 36 2.37 -5.85 -21.91
N GLY A 37 2.22 -4.60 -21.51
CA GLY A 37 1.86 -3.49 -22.40
C GLY A 37 0.97 -2.44 -21.77
N ASP A 38 0.72 -1.37 -22.53
CA ASP A 38 -0.11 -0.25 -22.09
C ASP A 38 -1.59 -0.43 -22.52
N VAL A 39 -2.49 -0.12 -21.60
CA VAL A 39 -3.96 -0.17 -21.77
C VAL A 39 -4.51 1.24 -21.49
N GLU A 40 -5.28 1.80 -22.43
CA GLU A 40 -5.83 3.16 -22.28
C GLU A 40 -6.86 3.25 -21.14
N GLY A 41 -7.62 2.18 -20.90
CA GLY A 41 -8.62 2.07 -19.85
C GLY A 41 -8.32 0.91 -18.90
N ASP A 42 -9.33 0.09 -18.64
CA ASP A 42 -9.30 -0.89 -17.54
C ASP A 42 -8.57 -2.20 -17.89
N GLY A 43 -7.90 -2.79 -16.90
CA GLY A 43 -7.35 -4.15 -16.93
C GLY A 43 -8.04 -5.05 -15.91
N GLU A 44 -8.50 -6.23 -16.34
CA GLU A 44 -9.08 -7.26 -15.47
C GLU A 44 -8.39 -8.60 -15.74
N PHE A 45 -7.77 -9.18 -14.72
CA PHE A 45 -6.99 -10.40 -14.84
C PHE A 45 -7.38 -11.40 -13.76
N SER A 46 -7.77 -12.62 -14.17
CA SER A 46 -8.20 -13.69 -13.27
C SER A 46 -7.51 -15.01 -13.57
N ALA A 47 -6.56 -15.43 -12.73
CA ALA A 47 -5.81 -16.67 -12.94
C ALA A 47 -5.27 -17.31 -11.67
N ALA A 48 -4.75 -18.54 -11.74
CA ALA A 48 -4.04 -19.10 -10.60
C ALA A 48 -2.70 -18.36 -10.36
N ALA A 49 -2.00 -18.00 -11.43
CA ALA A 49 -0.81 -17.15 -11.40
C ALA A 49 -0.95 -16.00 -12.39
N ILE A 50 -0.64 -14.79 -11.95
CA ILE A 50 -0.70 -13.55 -12.72
C ILE A 50 0.68 -12.90 -12.69
N ASP A 51 1.24 -12.60 -13.86
CA ASP A 51 2.38 -11.71 -14.07
C ASP A 51 1.90 -10.55 -14.96
N VAL A 52 1.88 -9.33 -14.42
CA VAL A 52 1.41 -8.14 -15.13
C VAL A 52 2.47 -7.05 -15.08
N ASN A 53 2.90 -6.58 -16.26
CA ASN A 53 3.83 -5.48 -16.38
C ASN A 53 3.33 -4.43 -17.40
N GLY A 54 2.87 -3.27 -16.93
CA GLY A 54 2.38 -2.25 -17.85
C GLY A 54 1.68 -1.06 -17.22
N THR A 55 1.08 -0.24 -18.09
CA THR A 55 0.31 0.95 -17.69
C THR A 55 -1.17 0.73 -17.95
N PHE A 56 -2.02 1.14 -17.03
CA PHE A 56 -3.47 1.08 -17.13
C PHE A 56 -4.01 2.49 -16.87
N GLY A 57 -4.58 3.13 -17.90
CA GLY A 57 -5.14 4.48 -17.75
C GLY A 57 -6.41 4.50 -16.90
N GLY A 58 -7.11 3.36 -16.81
CA GLY A 58 -8.27 3.16 -15.95
C GLY A 58 -7.95 2.36 -14.69
N ASN A 59 -8.89 1.51 -14.28
CA ASN A 59 -8.77 0.64 -13.12
C ASN A 59 -7.98 -0.63 -13.45
N LEU A 60 -7.36 -1.22 -12.44
CA LEU A 60 -6.72 -2.54 -12.53
C LEU A 60 -7.32 -3.47 -11.49
N VAL A 61 -7.83 -4.62 -11.93
CA VAL A 61 -8.38 -5.67 -11.06
C VAL A 61 -7.59 -6.95 -11.29
N LEU A 62 -7.01 -7.50 -10.22
CA LEU A 62 -6.21 -8.71 -10.23
C LEU A 62 -6.82 -9.72 -9.26
N SER A 63 -7.16 -10.92 -9.72
CA SER A 63 -7.69 -11.98 -8.86
C SER A 63 -6.96 -13.30 -9.11
N GLY A 64 -6.17 -13.76 -8.14
CA GLY A 64 -5.39 -14.98 -8.34
C GLY A 64 -4.65 -15.53 -7.12
N ALA A 65 -4.20 -16.78 -7.18
CA ALA A 65 -3.51 -17.38 -6.04
C ALA A 65 -2.11 -16.76 -5.81
N ALA A 66 -1.41 -16.38 -6.88
CA ALA A 66 -0.14 -15.66 -6.85
C ALA A 66 -0.16 -14.53 -7.88
N ILE A 67 0.15 -13.31 -7.45
CA ILE A 67 0.16 -12.09 -8.27
C ILE A 67 1.54 -11.45 -8.15
N ASP A 68 2.24 -11.27 -9.27
CA ASP A 68 3.38 -10.35 -9.42
C ASP A 68 2.93 -9.25 -10.39
N ALA A 69 2.89 -8.00 -9.91
CA ALA A 69 2.40 -6.88 -10.69
C ALA A 69 3.36 -5.70 -10.61
N ARG A 70 3.90 -5.30 -11.77
CA ARG A 70 4.69 -4.08 -11.98
C ARG A 70 3.89 -3.09 -12.80
N ALA A 71 3.07 -2.25 -12.15
CA ALA A 71 2.02 -1.51 -12.84
C ALA A 71 1.94 -0.02 -12.48
N VAL A 72 1.59 0.80 -13.48
CA VAL A 72 1.13 2.18 -13.28
C VAL A 72 -0.38 2.20 -13.53
N VAL A 73 -1.16 2.61 -12.53
CA VAL A 73 -2.63 2.58 -12.55
C VAL A 73 -3.17 4.00 -12.37
N GLY A 74 -3.89 4.49 -13.37
CA GLY A 74 -4.49 5.82 -13.38
C GLY A 74 -5.79 5.92 -12.57
N GLY A 75 -6.48 4.80 -12.40
CA GLY A 75 -7.70 4.67 -11.59
C GLY A 75 -7.46 3.93 -10.28
N ARG A 76 -8.44 3.12 -9.89
CA ARG A 76 -8.39 2.25 -8.70
C ARG A 76 -7.62 0.96 -8.99
N LEU A 77 -6.88 0.47 -8.00
CA LEU A 77 -6.31 -0.87 -7.97
C LEU A 77 -7.10 -1.75 -6.99
N THR A 78 -7.48 -2.95 -7.41
CA THR A 78 -7.96 -4.01 -6.52
C THR A 78 -7.16 -5.28 -6.81
N ALA A 79 -6.53 -5.86 -5.80
CA ALA A 79 -5.76 -7.09 -5.92
C ALA A 79 -6.16 -8.09 -4.83
N ASP A 80 -6.78 -9.20 -5.24
CA ASP A 80 -7.23 -10.27 -4.37
C ASP A 80 -6.43 -11.54 -4.64
N GLY A 81 -5.74 -12.08 -3.63
CA GLY A 81 -4.97 -13.29 -3.84
C GLY A 81 -4.48 -14.09 -2.65
N GLY A 82 -3.68 -15.11 -2.93
CA GLY A 82 -2.99 -15.87 -1.87
C GLY A 82 -1.72 -15.18 -1.44
N ALA A 83 -0.93 -14.73 -2.42
CA ALA A 83 0.25 -13.91 -2.26
C ALA A 83 0.27 -12.81 -3.34
N ILE A 84 0.58 -11.58 -2.95
CA ILE A 84 0.67 -10.42 -3.84
C ILE A 84 2.04 -9.77 -3.65
N ASP A 85 2.77 -9.61 -4.75
CA ASP A 85 3.94 -8.74 -4.89
C ASP A 85 3.55 -7.63 -5.87
N PHE A 86 3.43 -6.40 -5.35
CA PHE A 86 3.05 -5.24 -6.14
C PHE A 86 4.15 -4.17 -6.09
N ALA A 87 4.59 -3.76 -7.29
CA ALA A 87 5.45 -2.60 -7.44
C ALA A 87 4.88 -1.61 -8.47
N GLY A 88 4.91 -0.31 -8.15
CA GLY A 88 4.54 0.72 -9.11
C GLY A 88 3.79 1.91 -8.53
N ASN A 89 2.87 2.47 -9.31
CA ASN A 89 2.19 3.72 -8.98
C ASN A 89 0.67 3.56 -9.11
N VAL A 90 -0.10 4.02 -8.13
CA VAL A 90 -1.57 4.04 -8.18
C VAL A 90 -2.06 5.44 -7.88
N THR A 91 -2.80 6.03 -8.83
CA THR A 91 -3.32 7.40 -8.67
C THR A 91 -4.60 7.43 -7.83
N GLY A 92 -5.48 6.41 -8.00
CA GLY A 92 -6.70 6.27 -7.22
C GLY A 92 -6.50 5.46 -5.93
N GLU A 93 -7.62 5.02 -5.37
CA GLU A 93 -7.63 4.11 -4.22
C GLU A 93 -6.96 2.78 -4.56
N ALA A 94 -6.34 2.12 -3.59
CA ALA A 94 -5.80 0.77 -3.74
C ALA A 94 -6.32 -0.16 -2.64
N GLU A 95 -6.73 -1.36 -3.02
CA GLU A 95 -7.19 -2.40 -2.11
C GLU A 95 -6.40 -3.69 -2.35
N PHE A 96 -5.83 -4.25 -1.27
CA PHE A 96 -5.07 -5.49 -1.29
C PHE A 96 -5.64 -6.49 -0.29
N ASN A 97 -6.09 -7.66 -0.76
CA ASN A 97 -6.60 -8.73 0.09
C ASN A 97 -5.81 -10.01 -0.15
N ALA A 98 -4.95 -10.44 0.80
CA ALA A 98 -4.20 -11.68 0.62
C ALA A 98 -3.77 -12.43 1.88
N GLY A 99 -3.20 -13.63 1.71
CA GLY A 99 -2.48 -14.30 2.77
C GLY A 99 -1.15 -13.59 3.10
N ALA A 100 -0.46 -13.09 2.08
CA ALA A 100 0.75 -12.30 2.19
C ALA A 100 0.75 -11.17 1.13
N VAL A 101 1.17 -9.98 1.52
CA VAL A 101 1.28 -8.80 0.66
C VAL A 101 2.67 -8.19 0.82
N GLU A 102 3.34 -7.92 -0.29
CA GLU A 102 4.57 -7.13 -0.38
C GLU A 102 4.32 -5.94 -1.31
N ILE A 103 4.62 -4.72 -0.87
CA ILE A 103 4.34 -3.48 -1.61
C ILE A 103 5.57 -2.59 -1.70
N GLU A 104 5.94 -2.22 -2.93
CA GLU A 104 6.92 -1.16 -3.25
C GLU A 104 6.32 -0.15 -4.24
N GLY A 105 5.75 0.96 -3.77
CA GLY A 105 5.11 1.89 -4.71
C GLY A 105 4.62 3.23 -4.16
N ASP A 106 4.19 4.09 -5.09
CA ASP A 106 3.63 5.41 -4.80
C ASP A 106 2.11 5.39 -4.94
N PHE A 107 1.40 5.79 -3.89
CA PHE A 107 -0.05 5.76 -3.80
C PHE A 107 -0.60 7.17 -3.59
N GLY A 108 -1.35 7.66 -4.58
CA GLY A 108 -1.88 9.03 -4.61
C GLY A 108 -3.17 9.24 -3.82
N SER A 109 -3.82 8.17 -3.36
CA SER A 109 -5.06 8.19 -2.59
C SER A 109 -5.00 7.20 -1.43
N ASP A 110 -6.16 6.83 -0.88
CA ASP A 110 -6.26 5.97 0.29
C ASP A 110 -5.96 4.51 -0.08
N VAL A 111 -5.35 3.78 0.85
CA VAL A 111 -4.93 2.38 0.66
C VAL A 111 -5.49 1.51 1.78
N GLU A 112 -6.14 0.42 1.40
CA GLU A 112 -6.62 -0.63 2.31
C GLU A 112 -5.85 -1.93 2.08
N ILE A 113 -5.35 -2.54 3.16
CA ILE A 113 -4.56 -3.78 3.13
C ILE A 113 -5.13 -4.76 4.17
N ASN A 114 -5.71 -5.86 3.69
CA ASN A 114 -6.16 -6.97 4.52
C ASN A 114 -5.25 -8.18 4.26
N ALA A 115 -4.37 -8.51 5.21
CA ALA A 115 -3.36 -9.54 5.01
C ALA A 115 -3.19 -10.52 6.18
N GLY A 116 -2.68 -11.73 5.90
CA GLY A 116 -2.09 -12.56 6.95
C GLY A 116 -0.75 -11.98 7.43
N ALA A 117 0.06 -11.53 6.48
CA ALA A 117 1.30 -10.78 6.69
C ALA A 117 1.41 -9.65 5.65
N ALA A 118 1.78 -8.45 6.06
CA ALA A 118 2.01 -7.31 5.18
C ALA A 118 3.44 -6.78 5.36
N ASP A 119 4.15 -6.62 4.25
CA ASP A 119 5.48 -6.01 4.16
C ASP A 119 5.41 -4.79 3.24
N ILE A 120 5.60 -3.61 3.83
CA ILE A 120 5.55 -2.33 3.12
C ILE A 120 6.97 -1.79 3.03
N GLN A 121 7.56 -1.87 1.84
CA GLN A 121 8.96 -1.55 1.65
C GLN A 121 9.26 -0.04 1.82
N ARG A 122 10.53 0.27 2.14
CA ARG A 122 11.02 1.65 2.34
C ARG A 122 10.85 2.57 1.13
N GLY A 123 10.76 2.01 -0.07
CA GLY A 123 10.50 2.76 -1.30
C GLY A 123 9.07 3.30 -1.40
N SER A 124 8.15 2.82 -0.56
CA SER A 124 6.73 3.13 -0.69
C SER A 124 6.35 4.48 -0.11
N THR A 125 5.51 5.23 -0.84
CA THR A 125 4.93 6.49 -0.38
C THR A 125 3.41 6.47 -0.47
N PHE A 126 2.75 6.99 0.56
CA PHE A 126 1.29 7.04 0.67
C PHE A 126 0.85 8.48 0.92
N ALA A 127 0.24 9.10 -0.08
CA ALA A 127 -0.26 10.47 0.03
C ALA A 127 -1.56 10.55 0.85
N GLY A 128 -2.41 9.52 0.75
CA GLY A 128 -3.68 9.40 1.46
C GLY A 128 -3.57 8.69 2.81
N ASP A 129 -4.74 8.30 3.34
CA ASP A 129 -4.83 7.49 4.55
C ASP A 129 -4.52 6.02 4.21
N VAL A 130 -3.92 5.30 5.16
CA VAL A 130 -3.56 3.88 5.03
C VAL A 130 -4.23 3.09 6.14
N GLU A 131 -5.05 2.12 5.77
CA GLU A 131 -5.74 1.19 6.66
C GLU A 131 -5.17 -0.22 6.46
N ILE A 132 -4.65 -0.82 7.53
CA ILE A 132 -4.02 -2.14 7.50
C ILE A 132 -4.67 -3.03 8.55
N ALA A 133 -5.19 -4.18 8.12
CA ALA A 133 -5.56 -5.27 9.00
C ALA A 133 -4.66 -6.47 8.72
N ALA A 134 -3.72 -6.78 9.61
CA ALA A 134 -2.72 -7.83 9.38
C ALA A 134 -2.50 -8.78 10.57
N GLY A 135 -2.12 -10.03 10.31
CA GLY A 135 -1.59 -10.89 11.38
C GLY A 135 -0.23 -10.42 11.89
N ALA A 136 0.63 -10.00 10.96
CA ALA A 136 1.92 -9.38 11.22
C ALA A 136 2.16 -8.26 10.20
N LEU A 137 2.75 -7.16 10.65
CA LEU A 137 3.07 -6.00 9.82
C LEU A 137 4.57 -5.65 9.95
N ASP A 138 5.24 -5.50 8.81
CA ASP A 138 6.50 -4.77 8.68
C ASP A 138 6.23 -3.52 7.84
N PHE A 139 6.44 -2.34 8.41
CA PHE A 139 6.17 -1.06 7.76
C PHE A 139 7.42 -0.19 7.71
N SER A 140 7.97 -0.06 6.51
CA SER A 140 9.11 0.79 6.20
C SER A 140 8.80 2.04 5.36
N GLY A 141 7.56 2.15 4.86
CA GLY A 141 7.15 3.22 3.96
C GLY A 141 7.03 4.60 4.60
N GLN A 142 6.61 5.58 3.79
CA GLN A 142 6.29 6.94 4.21
C GLN A 142 4.80 7.22 4.02
N VAL A 143 4.11 7.68 5.06
CA VAL A 143 2.69 8.02 5.03
C VAL A 143 2.47 9.50 5.37
N GLU A 144 1.83 10.23 4.45
CA GLU A 144 1.44 11.63 4.60
C GLU A 144 0.11 11.77 5.36
N GLY A 145 -0.86 10.92 5.03
CA GLY A 145 -2.14 10.82 5.72
C GLY A 145 -2.04 10.09 7.07
N ARG A 146 -3.18 9.59 7.55
CA ARG A 146 -3.26 8.77 8.75
C ARG A 146 -2.85 7.34 8.46
N LEU A 147 -2.13 6.72 9.39
CA LEU A 147 -1.92 5.27 9.40
C LEU A 147 -2.79 4.64 10.49
N MET A 148 -3.68 3.74 10.11
CA MET A 148 -4.49 2.91 11.01
C MET A 148 -4.09 1.45 10.79
N ALA A 149 -3.68 0.76 11.85
CA ALA A 149 -3.20 -0.61 11.77
C ALA A 149 -3.80 -1.47 12.89
N GLU A 150 -4.61 -2.46 12.50
CA GLU A 150 -5.17 -3.51 13.35
C GLU A 150 -4.37 -4.79 13.15
N VAL A 151 -3.47 -5.09 14.08
CA VAL A 151 -2.42 -6.08 13.87
C VAL A 151 -2.33 -7.14 14.98
N GLY A 152 -1.70 -8.28 14.70
CA GLY A 152 -1.23 -9.17 15.77
C GLY A 152 0.08 -8.67 16.37
N ASP A 153 1.00 -8.25 15.50
CA ASP A 153 2.31 -7.68 15.80
C ASP A 153 2.69 -6.67 14.72
N ALA A 154 3.50 -5.67 15.09
CA ALA A 154 4.02 -4.71 14.12
C ALA A 154 5.48 -4.34 14.39
N GLU A 155 6.22 -4.20 13.29
CA GLU A 155 7.48 -3.46 13.22
C GLU A 155 7.26 -2.20 12.38
N PHE A 156 7.61 -1.04 12.93
CA PHE A 156 7.49 0.24 12.26
C PHE A 156 8.88 0.91 12.17
N ASP A 157 9.49 0.86 10.99
CA ASP A 157 10.76 1.52 10.65
C ASP A 157 10.56 2.77 9.78
N GLY A 158 9.33 2.99 9.31
CA GLY A 158 8.95 4.04 8.36
C GLY A 158 8.83 5.47 8.92
N VAL A 159 8.17 6.32 8.14
CA VAL A 159 7.92 7.73 8.48
C VAL A 159 6.43 8.03 8.41
N ALA A 160 5.84 8.39 9.54
CA ALA A 160 4.46 8.85 9.64
C ALA A 160 4.43 10.36 9.85
N MET A 161 4.02 11.09 8.82
CA MET A 161 3.79 12.53 8.90
C MET A 161 2.42 12.86 9.49
N GLY A 162 1.39 12.10 9.13
CA GLY A 162 0.09 12.16 9.78
C GLY A 162 0.05 11.30 11.06
N PRO A 163 -1.08 11.32 11.78
CA PRO A 163 -1.23 10.59 13.03
C PRO A 163 -1.22 9.08 12.78
N ILE A 164 -0.70 8.33 13.75
CA ILE A 164 -0.77 6.86 13.73
C ILE A 164 -1.78 6.34 14.75
N GLU A 165 -2.43 5.24 14.43
CA GLU A 165 -3.26 4.44 15.33
C GLU A 165 -2.90 2.97 15.10
N ILE A 166 -2.10 2.39 16.00
CA ILE A 166 -1.68 0.99 15.91
C ILE A 166 -2.29 0.23 17.08
N ASN A 167 -3.21 -0.67 16.79
CA ASN A 167 -3.86 -1.55 17.75
C ASN A 167 -3.36 -2.96 17.50
N ALA A 168 -2.53 -3.47 18.41
CA ALA A 168 -1.94 -4.78 18.33
C ALA A 168 -2.59 -5.73 19.35
N GLU A 169 -3.29 -6.75 18.85
CA GLU A 169 -3.88 -7.80 19.68
C GLU A 169 -3.77 -9.17 19.02
N ARG A 170 -3.06 -10.10 19.68
CA ARG A 170 -3.06 -11.50 19.22
C ARG A 170 -4.33 -12.18 19.71
N ARG A 171 -5.23 -12.52 18.78
CA ARG A 171 -6.48 -13.24 19.07
C ARG A 171 -6.27 -14.39 20.06
N ARG A 172 -7.01 -14.35 21.17
CA ARG A 172 -7.12 -15.44 22.15
C ARG A 172 -7.71 -16.68 21.47
N GLY A 173 -6.86 -17.55 20.94
CA GLY A 173 -7.28 -18.84 20.40
C GLY A 173 -7.93 -19.74 21.47
N MET A 174 -8.54 -20.86 21.05
CA MET A 174 -9.25 -21.85 21.89
C MET A 174 -8.48 -22.32 23.15
N PHE A 175 -7.17 -22.10 23.20
CA PHE A 175 -6.29 -22.51 24.28
C PHE A 175 -5.89 -21.39 25.26
N ASN A 176 -6.56 -20.23 25.28
CA ASN A 176 -6.28 -19.11 26.18
C ASN A 176 -4.77 -18.80 26.25
N ARG A 177 -4.14 -18.68 25.08
CA ARG A 177 -2.78 -18.13 25.04
C ARG A 177 -2.90 -16.66 25.47
N ARG A 178 -2.08 -16.26 26.44
CA ARG A 178 -1.98 -14.87 26.85
C ARG A 178 -1.67 -14.05 25.60
N ASP A 179 -2.33 -12.91 25.49
CA ASP A 179 -1.96 -11.90 24.51
C ASP A 179 -0.48 -11.53 24.76
N ARG A 180 0.25 -11.40 23.66
CA ARG A 180 1.68 -11.10 23.63
C ARG A 180 1.98 -10.23 22.42
N SER A 181 1.00 -9.43 21.97
CA SER A 181 1.21 -8.52 20.84
C SER A 181 2.38 -7.59 21.13
N GLU A 182 3.29 -7.49 20.18
CA GLU A 182 4.46 -6.63 20.28
C GLU A 182 4.39 -5.57 19.18
N VAL A 183 4.69 -4.33 19.56
CA VAL A 183 4.87 -3.23 18.60
C VAL A 183 6.27 -2.64 18.79
N THR A 184 7.10 -2.80 17.78
CA THR A 184 8.45 -2.25 17.74
C THR A 184 8.48 -1.01 16.86
N ILE A 185 9.03 0.08 17.38
CA ILE A 185 9.09 1.38 16.71
C ILE A 185 10.55 1.78 16.56
N ALA A 186 11.06 1.77 15.34
CA ALA A 186 12.39 2.28 14.96
C ALA A 186 12.30 3.55 14.08
N GLY A 187 11.12 3.85 13.55
CA GLY A 187 10.86 4.93 12.61
C GLY A 187 10.54 6.30 13.23
N ARG A 188 10.04 7.21 12.40
CA ARG A 188 9.69 8.59 12.80
C ARG A 188 8.19 8.81 12.81
N ILE A 189 7.69 9.39 13.92
CA ILE A 189 6.29 9.76 14.10
C ILE A 189 6.22 11.28 14.35
N GLU A 190 5.70 12.03 13.37
CA GLU A 190 5.70 13.50 13.43
C GLU A 190 4.44 14.06 14.10
N ALA A 191 3.25 13.61 13.70
CA ALA A 191 2.00 14.14 14.26
C ALA A 191 1.62 13.53 15.63
N GLY A 192 2.23 12.42 16.02
CA GLY A 192 1.86 11.65 17.21
C GLY A 192 0.77 10.62 16.91
N GLY A 193 -0.10 10.34 17.89
CA GLY A 193 -1.19 9.36 17.72
C GLY A 193 -1.36 8.44 18.92
N SER A 194 -1.74 7.20 18.66
CA SER A 194 -1.88 6.15 19.67
C SER A 194 -1.29 4.82 19.23
N VAL A 195 -0.68 4.12 20.17
CA VAL A 195 -0.23 2.74 20.03
C VAL A 195 -0.75 1.96 21.22
N CYS A 196 -1.40 0.82 20.96
CA CYS A 196 -1.87 -0.10 21.99
C CYS A 196 -1.34 -1.52 21.69
N ALA A 197 -0.68 -2.14 22.67
CA ALA A 197 -0.15 -3.50 22.55
C ALA A 197 0.04 -4.14 23.94
N HIS A 198 0.42 -5.42 24.01
CA HIS A 198 0.95 -5.99 25.25
C HIS A 198 2.29 -5.34 25.62
N GLU A 199 3.18 -5.25 24.64
CA GLU A 199 4.53 -4.69 24.78
C GLU A 199 4.81 -3.70 23.65
N VAL A 200 5.40 -2.55 23.99
CA VAL A 200 5.81 -1.52 23.04
C VAL A 200 7.28 -1.19 23.27
N ILE A 201 8.09 -1.33 22.22
CA ILE A 201 9.54 -1.19 22.28
C ILE A 201 9.95 -0.07 21.33
N PHE A 202 10.69 0.91 21.83
CA PHE A 202 11.34 1.90 20.99
C PHE A 202 12.79 1.47 20.71
N GLU A 203 13.18 1.48 19.44
CA GLU A 203 14.53 1.11 19.00
C GLU A 203 15.37 2.32 18.57
N ASN A 204 16.66 2.07 18.32
CA ASN A 204 17.56 3.10 17.83
C ASN A 204 17.08 3.63 16.48
N GLY A 205 16.89 4.94 16.39
CA GLY A 205 16.31 5.60 15.22
C GLY A 205 14.93 6.17 15.49
N ALA A 206 14.25 5.65 16.51
CA ALA A 206 12.91 6.10 16.86
C ALA A 206 12.90 7.58 17.26
N SER A 207 11.94 8.33 16.73
CA SER A 207 11.73 9.73 17.11
C SER A 207 10.26 10.11 17.05
N VAL A 208 9.79 10.82 18.08
CA VAL A 208 8.39 11.21 18.26
C VAL A 208 8.32 12.72 18.48
N SER A 209 7.80 13.46 17.49
CA SER A 209 7.66 14.93 17.56
C SER A 209 6.31 15.35 18.15
N GLY A 210 5.23 14.66 17.78
CA GLY A 210 3.88 14.91 18.26
C GLY A 210 3.53 14.04 19.46
N THR A 211 2.44 14.37 20.17
CA THR A 211 2.04 13.58 21.35
C THR A 211 1.61 12.17 20.95
N LEU A 212 2.33 11.17 21.43
CA LEU A 212 2.03 9.75 21.23
C LEU A 212 1.53 9.14 22.53
N THR A 213 0.30 8.62 22.53
CA THR A 213 -0.22 7.87 23.67
C THR A 213 0.13 6.40 23.48
N VAL A 214 0.88 5.83 24.42
CA VAL A 214 1.23 4.42 24.41
C VAL A 214 0.45 3.72 25.52
N THR A 215 -0.38 2.75 25.13
CA THR A 215 -1.17 1.92 26.04
C THR A 215 -0.59 0.51 26.05
N ALA A 216 0.04 0.10 27.15
CA ALA A 216 0.69 -1.21 27.24
C ALA A 216 0.62 -1.79 28.67
N ASP A 217 0.89 -3.09 28.81
CA ASP A 217 0.87 -3.75 30.12
C ASP A 217 2.07 -3.34 30.98
N GLU A 218 3.18 -2.94 30.35
CA GLU A 218 4.37 -2.39 31.01
C GLU A 218 4.79 -1.08 30.33
N ALA A 219 5.50 -0.22 31.06
CA ALA A 219 6.02 1.02 30.49
C ALA A 219 7.01 0.71 29.35
N PRO A 220 6.99 1.45 28.22
CA PRO A 220 7.87 1.16 27.09
C PRO A 220 9.35 1.27 27.46
N ASP A 221 10.15 0.39 26.88
CA ASP A 221 11.59 0.51 26.92
C ASP A 221 12.07 1.55 25.89
N TYR A 222 12.95 2.45 26.34
CA TYR A 222 13.49 3.52 25.52
C TYR A 222 15.00 3.34 25.31
N PRO A 223 15.50 3.56 24.09
CA PRO A 223 16.93 3.52 23.83
C PRO A 223 17.62 4.75 24.44
N SER A 224 18.92 4.63 24.69
CA SER A 224 19.71 5.73 25.25
C SER A 224 19.65 6.97 24.36
N GLY A 225 19.23 8.10 24.93
CA GLY A 225 19.15 9.38 24.22
C GLY A 225 17.81 9.66 23.53
N PHE A 226 16.84 8.75 23.63
CA PHE A 226 15.47 8.99 23.18
C PHE A 226 14.80 10.09 24.02
N ASP A 227 14.10 11.02 23.35
CA ASP A 227 13.30 12.05 24.00
C ASP A 227 11.86 11.55 24.21
N SER A 228 11.56 11.09 25.42
CA SER A 228 10.23 10.59 25.78
C SER A 228 9.26 11.69 26.20
N SER A 229 9.60 12.98 26.07
CA SER A 229 8.72 14.08 26.52
C SER A 229 7.37 14.14 25.81
N ASN A 230 7.33 13.65 24.57
CA ASN A 230 6.11 13.55 23.77
C ASN A 230 5.37 12.21 23.91
N VAL A 231 5.91 11.26 24.69
CA VAL A 231 5.30 9.94 24.90
C VAL A 231 4.52 9.94 26.21
N ARG A 232 3.21 9.72 26.11
CA ARG A 232 2.31 9.54 27.25
C ARG A 232 2.02 8.06 27.43
N PHE A 233 2.57 7.47 28.47
CA PHE A 233 2.22 6.10 28.86
C PHE A 233 0.88 6.04 29.61
N VAL A 234 0.08 5.03 29.28
CA VAL A 234 -1.15 4.62 29.98
C VAL A 234 -1.05 3.11 30.20
N GLU A 235 -1.22 2.66 31.44
CA GLU A 235 -1.26 1.23 31.73
C GLU A 235 -2.53 0.63 31.13
N ARG A 236 -2.40 -0.49 30.42
CA ARG A 236 -3.52 -1.17 29.74
C ARG A 236 -4.41 -1.93 30.73
N ASP A 237 -3.90 -2.29 31.91
CA ASP A 237 -4.62 -3.06 32.95
C ASP A 237 -5.24 -4.38 32.43
N GLY A 238 -4.68 -4.95 31.35
CA GLY A 238 -5.21 -6.14 30.68
C GLY A 238 -6.52 -5.93 29.90
N GLU A 239 -6.91 -4.68 29.65
CA GLU A 239 -7.99 -4.35 28.69
C GLU A 239 -7.57 -4.64 27.25
N GLU A 240 -8.55 -4.93 26.39
CA GLU A 240 -8.33 -5.10 24.95
C GLU A 240 -8.08 -3.73 24.30
N CYS A 241 -7.26 -3.70 23.25
CA CYS A 241 -7.10 -2.49 22.45
C CYS A 241 -8.43 -2.18 21.75
N ARG A 242 -8.89 -0.93 21.83
CA ARG A 242 -10.23 -0.50 21.37
C ARG A 242 -10.15 0.68 20.44
#